data_AF-A0A9P0CMC2-F1
#
_entry.id   AF-A0A9P0CMC2-F1
#
_cell.length_a   1.000
_cell.length_b   1.000
_cell.length_c   1.000
_cell.angle_alpha   90.00
_cell.angle_beta   90.00
_cell.angle_gamma   90.00
#
_symmetry.space_group_name_H-M   'P 1'
#
loop_
_entity.id
_entity.type
_entity.pdbx_description
1 polymer ?
#
loop_
_entity_poly.entity_id
_entity_poly.type
_entity_poly.pdbx_seq_one_letter_code
_entity_poly.pdbx_strand_id
1 'polypeptide(L)'
;MSSHMRRLDHKGRACTIQADGIYLIQSAFKCRIASYRVKTDEKHIDYITFFDTIKFRILELSKVVLRAHNAIKVNVEVFATYVLQSQDISEIKSFNSINRILDLSTELDVVYADLREAVVSQTADFQHKDSGWSLQEVLFLEVNINKYSPLGGCSYIKLPKFIETKKGVVNVQNNDAYCFAWAITSALYSARDHVSTSSYLHRAECCGY
;
A
#
# COMPACT_ATOMS: atom_id res chain seq x y z
N MET A 1 -9.43 27.37 -10.19
CA MET A 1 -9.24 27.10 -8.74
C MET A 1 -10.39 26.24 -8.22
N SER A 2 -10.38 24.94 -8.49
CA SER A 2 -11.36 24.00 -7.94
C SER A 2 -10.59 22.86 -7.30
N SER A 3 -10.13 23.09 -6.06
CA SER A 3 -9.55 22.02 -5.26
C SER A 3 -10.70 21.23 -4.66
N HIS A 4 -10.64 19.93 -4.92
CA HIS A 4 -11.70 18.95 -4.81
C HIS A 4 -12.19 18.84 -3.35
N MET A 5 -13.28 19.53 -3.01
CA MET A 5 -14.02 19.32 -1.76
C MET A 5 -14.66 17.93 -1.83
N ARG A 6 -13.95 16.92 -1.29
CA ARG A 6 -14.53 15.58 -1.09
C ARG A 6 -15.59 15.69 0.00
N ARG A 7 -16.82 16.00 -0.40
CA ARG A 7 -17.99 15.98 0.50
C ARG A 7 -18.07 14.60 1.17
N LEU A 8 -18.19 14.60 2.49
CA LEU A 8 -18.39 13.40 3.32
C LEU A 8 -19.70 12.66 2.99
N ASP A 9 -20.59 13.28 2.21
CA ASP A 9 -21.93 12.80 1.85
C ASP A 9 -21.96 11.48 1.06
N HIS A 10 -20.89 11.09 0.38
CA HIS A 10 -20.89 9.86 -0.43
C HIS A 10 -20.43 8.59 0.30
N LYS A 11 -20.00 8.66 1.57
CA LYS A 11 -19.44 7.49 2.30
C LYS A 11 -20.43 6.77 3.22
N GLY A 12 -21.73 7.06 3.10
CA GLY A 12 -22.77 6.60 4.04
C GLY A 12 -23.49 5.29 3.71
N ARG A 13 -22.93 4.34 2.94
CA ARG A 13 -23.65 3.09 2.65
C ARG A 13 -22.78 1.85 2.86
N ALA A 14 -23.27 0.95 3.71
CA ALA A 14 -22.69 -0.30 4.19
C ALA A 14 -21.52 -0.16 5.18
N CYS A 15 -21.84 0.23 6.42
CA CYS A 15 -20.97 0.06 7.59
C CYS A 15 -21.33 -1.22 8.34
N THR A 16 -20.47 -2.23 8.32
CA THR A 16 -20.58 -3.38 9.25
C THR A 16 -19.47 -3.25 10.28
N ILE A 17 -19.81 -3.38 11.57
CA ILE A 17 -18.82 -3.37 12.65
C ILE A 17 -18.01 -4.67 12.53
N GLN A 18 -16.69 -4.56 12.39
CA GLN A 18 -15.80 -5.73 12.42
C GLN A 18 -15.19 -5.96 13.81
N ALA A 19 -14.98 -4.89 14.59
CA ALA A 19 -14.45 -4.92 15.95
C ALA A 19 -14.73 -3.57 16.64
N ASP A 20 -14.48 -3.49 17.95
CA ASP A 20 -14.65 -2.27 18.74
C ASP A 20 -13.93 -1.06 18.10
N GLY A 21 -14.70 -0.02 17.74
CA GLY A 21 -14.20 1.19 17.08
C GLY A 21 -13.76 1.05 15.60
N ILE A 22 -13.91 -0.11 14.95
CA ILE A 22 -13.58 -0.34 13.53
C ILE A 22 -14.83 -0.62 12.70
N TYR A 23 -15.09 0.26 11.73
CA TYR A 23 -16.23 0.21 10.83
C TYR A 23 -15.78 -0.09 9.40
N LEU A 24 -16.23 -1.19 8.81
CA LEU A 24 -15.96 -1.50 7.41
C LEU A 24 -16.77 -0.57 6.51
N ILE A 25 -16.12 0.26 5.70
CA ILE A 25 -16.72 1.08 4.65
C ILE A 25 -16.54 0.37 3.31
N GLN A 26 -17.60 -0.25 2.80
CA GLN A 26 -17.59 -0.81 1.45
C GLN A 26 -17.76 0.31 0.41
N SER A 27 -16.67 0.65 -0.29
CA SER A 27 -16.74 1.46 -1.51
C SER A 27 -16.68 0.53 -2.71
N ALA A 28 -17.80 0.30 -3.39
CA ALA A 28 -17.79 -0.35 -4.70
C ALA A 28 -17.02 0.52 -5.72
N PHE A 29 -16.33 -0.15 -6.66
CA PHE A 29 -15.54 0.41 -7.77
C PHE A 29 -14.19 1.06 -7.38
N LYS A 30 -13.09 0.27 -7.41
CA LYS A 30 -11.65 0.66 -7.65
C LYS A 30 -10.61 -0.45 -7.33
N CYS A 31 -10.95 -1.74 -7.50
CA CYS A 31 -10.06 -2.86 -7.12
C CYS A 31 -9.63 -2.88 -5.64
N ARG A 32 -10.37 -2.18 -4.77
CA ARG A 32 -10.12 -2.11 -3.33
C ARG A 32 -10.76 -3.31 -2.64
N ILE A 33 -10.04 -3.93 -1.69
CA ILE A 33 -10.61 -5.00 -0.85
C ILE A 33 -11.60 -4.37 0.13
N ALA A 34 -11.13 -3.38 0.88
CA ALA A 34 -11.92 -2.72 1.90
C ALA A 34 -11.30 -1.36 2.29
N SER A 35 -12.15 -0.44 2.75
CA SER A 35 -11.75 0.73 3.52
C SER A 35 -12.30 0.53 4.94
N TYR A 36 -11.50 0.77 5.97
CA TYR A 36 -11.91 0.65 7.37
C TYR A 36 -11.81 2.00 8.04
N ARG A 37 -12.87 2.46 8.67
CA ARG A 37 -12.84 3.65 9.50
C ARG A 37 -12.60 3.26 10.95
N VAL A 38 -11.56 3.84 11.53
CA VAL A 38 -11.20 3.68 12.93
C VAL A 38 -11.52 4.98 13.65
N LYS A 39 -12.36 4.88 14.68
CA LYS A 39 -12.77 5.99 15.53
C LYS A 39 -12.53 5.65 17.00
N THR A 40 -12.25 6.67 17.79
CA THR A 40 -12.17 6.64 19.25
C THR A 40 -13.40 7.33 19.84
N ASP A 41 -13.85 6.88 21.01
CA ASP A 41 -14.92 7.57 21.74
C ASP A 41 -14.40 8.84 22.43
N GLU A 42 -13.12 8.84 22.76
CA GLU A 42 -12.40 9.98 23.29
C GLU A 42 -12.09 11.02 22.21
N LYS A 43 -12.18 12.29 22.59
CA LYS A 43 -11.75 13.40 21.76
C LYS A 43 -10.23 13.53 21.82
N HIS A 44 -9.59 13.54 20.66
CA HIS A 44 -8.15 13.78 20.55
C HIS A 44 -7.88 15.16 19.95
N ILE A 45 -7.06 15.94 20.64
CA ILE A 45 -6.60 17.28 20.21
C ILE A 45 -5.14 17.26 19.73
N ASP A 46 -4.56 16.07 19.61
CA ASP A 46 -3.22 15.86 19.05
C ASP A 46 -3.19 14.52 18.30
N TYR A 47 -2.38 14.44 17.26
CA TYR A 47 -2.28 13.23 16.45
C TYR A 47 -1.51 12.10 17.14
N ILE A 48 -0.61 12.43 18.05
CA ILE A 48 0.28 11.44 18.69
C ILE A 48 -0.55 10.49 19.55
N THR A 49 -1.35 11.03 20.47
CA THR A 49 -2.23 10.25 21.35
C THR A 49 -3.29 9.48 20.55
N PHE A 50 -3.84 10.09 19.49
CA PHE A 50 -4.78 9.41 18.61
C PHE A 50 -4.17 8.18 17.94
N PHE A 51 -3.00 8.32 17.33
CA PHE A 51 -2.30 7.19 16.70
C PHE A 51 -1.85 6.14 17.72
N ASP A 52 -1.45 6.54 18.93
CA ASP A 52 -1.07 5.56 19.95
C ASP A 52 -2.29 4.75 20.43
N THR A 53 -3.45 5.39 20.57
CA THR A 53 -4.72 4.75 20.98
C THR A 53 -5.21 3.71 19.97
N ILE A 54 -5.11 4.01 18.67
CA ILE A 54 -5.63 3.12 17.62
C ILE A 54 -4.60 2.10 17.13
N LYS A 55 -3.35 2.15 17.59
CA LYS A 55 -2.23 1.32 17.10
C LYS A 55 -2.58 -0.16 17.10
N PHE A 56 -3.00 -0.69 18.24
CA PHE A 56 -3.32 -2.11 18.39
C PHE A 56 -4.43 -2.55 17.40
N ARG A 57 -5.49 -1.74 17.27
CA ARG A 57 -6.62 -2.00 16.37
C ARG A 57 -6.17 -2.10 14.91
N ILE A 58 -5.27 -1.22 14.47
CA ILE A 58 -4.75 -1.21 13.10
C ILE A 58 -3.82 -2.39 12.85
N LEU A 59 -2.92 -2.70 13.79
CA LEU A 59 -2.02 -3.84 13.66
C LEU A 59 -2.80 -5.15 13.55
N GLU A 60 -3.81 -5.37 14.39
CA GLU A 60 -4.65 -6.57 14.33
C GLU A 60 -5.45 -6.66 13.03
N LEU A 61 -6.03 -5.53 12.57
CA LEU A 61 -6.70 -5.46 11.28
C LEU A 61 -5.75 -5.84 10.13
N SER A 62 -4.55 -5.26 10.09
CA SER A 62 -3.55 -5.57 9.07
C SER A 62 -3.13 -7.05 9.11
N LYS A 63 -2.92 -7.63 10.30
CA LYS A 63 -2.58 -9.06 10.46
C LYS A 63 -3.68 -9.96 9.89
N VAL A 64 -4.94 -9.70 10.23
CA VAL A 64 -6.08 -10.52 9.79
C VAL A 64 -6.20 -10.49 8.26
N VAL A 65 -6.13 -9.30 7.66
CA VAL A 65 -6.28 -9.16 6.21
C VAL A 65 -5.06 -9.71 5.45
N LEU A 66 -3.85 -9.54 6.01
CA LEU A 66 -2.62 -10.07 5.42
C LEU A 66 -2.61 -11.61 5.38
N ARG A 67 -3.06 -12.27 6.45
CA ARG A 67 -3.18 -13.75 6.49
C ARG A 67 -4.13 -14.30 5.41
N ALA A 68 -5.15 -13.54 5.03
CA ALA A 68 -6.11 -13.95 4.01
C ALA A 68 -5.62 -13.74 2.56
N HIS A 69 -4.65 -12.84 2.34
CA HIS A 69 -4.27 -12.41 0.99
C HIS A 69 -2.78 -12.52 0.65
N ASN A 70 -1.93 -12.93 1.61
CA ASN A 70 -0.47 -13.09 1.54
C ASN A 70 0.32 -11.80 1.28
N ALA A 71 -0.21 -10.89 0.47
CA ALA A 71 0.33 -9.55 0.27
C ALA A 71 -0.80 -8.54 0.01
N ILE A 72 -0.65 -7.37 0.63
CA ILE A 72 -1.61 -6.28 0.56
C ILE A 72 -0.93 -4.94 0.34
N LYS A 73 -1.66 -3.99 -0.24
CA LYS A 73 -1.25 -2.59 -0.36
C LYS A 73 -2.13 -1.75 0.57
N VAL A 74 -1.50 -1.07 1.53
CA VAL A 74 -2.15 -0.29 2.58
C VAL A 74 -1.79 1.19 2.45
N ASN A 75 -2.75 2.07 2.67
CA ASN A 75 -2.52 3.48 3.01
C ASN A 75 -3.53 3.93 4.05
N VAL A 76 -3.27 5.07 4.69
CA VAL A 76 -4.18 5.67 5.66
C VAL A 76 -4.51 7.11 5.28
N GLU A 77 -5.70 7.58 5.64
CA GLU A 77 -6.13 8.98 5.53
C GLU A 77 -6.77 9.41 6.84
N VAL A 78 -6.19 10.39 7.52
CA VAL A 78 -6.75 10.96 8.76
C VAL A 78 -7.65 12.14 8.42
N PHE A 79 -8.75 12.27 9.16
CA PHE A 79 -9.68 13.39 9.04
C PHE A 79 -9.75 14.12 10.37
N ALA A 80 -9.63 15.45 10.33
CA ALA A 80 -9.66 16.27 11.53
C ALA A 80 -10.31 17.63 11.24
N THR A 81 -10.93 18.19 12.27
CA THR A 81 -11.46 19.55 12.23
C THR A 81 -10.36 20.51 12.63
N TYR A 82 -10.18 21.56 11.83
CA TYR A 82 -9.27 22.67 12.09
C TYR A 82 -10.08 23.96 12.21
N VAL A 83 -9.62 24.85 13.08
CA VAL A 83 -10.20 26.18 13.29
C VAL A 83 -9.20 27.27 12.93
N LEU A 84 -9.63 28.24 12.14
CA LEU A 84 -8.91 29.47 11.85
C LEU A 84 -9.42 30.57 12.80
N GLN A 85 -8.72 30.77 13.91
CA GLN A 85 -9.18 31.69 14.97
C GLN A 85 -9.36 33.13 14.50
N SER A 86 -8.60 33.57 13.50
CA SER A 86 -8.69 34.93 12.95
C SER A 86 -9.98 35.22 12.17
N GLN A 87 -10.67 34.17 11.69
CA GLN A 87 -11.86 34.31 10.84
C GLN A 87 -13.07 33.57 11.41
N ASP A 88 -12.93 32.91 12.56
CA ASP A 88 -13.95 32.04 13.18
C ASP A 88 -14.48 30.96 12.20
N ILE A 89 -13.58 30.43 11.36
CA ILE A 89 -13.91 29.41 10.36
C ILE A 89 -13.46 28.04 10.89
N SER A 90 -14.34 27.05 10.79
CA SER A 90 -14.04 25.64 11.07
C SER A 90 -14.15 24.81 9.80
N GLU A 91 -13.10 24.05 9.47
CA GLU A 91 -13.05 23.21 8.27
C GLU A 91 -12.50 21.82 8.59
N ILE A 92 -13.02 20.82 7.89
CA ILE A 92 -12.48 19.46 7.93
C ILE A 92 -11.33 19.37 6.92
N LYS A 93 -10.15 18.98 7.40
CA LYS A 93 -8.97 18.68 6.59
C LYS A 93 -8.67 17.18 6.66
N SER A 94 -8.04 16.68 5.60
CA SER A 94 -7.54 15.31 5.57
C SER A 94 -6.10 15.24 5.09
N PHE A 95 -5.37 14.29 5.63
CA PHE A 95 -3.97 14.02 5.28
C PHE A 95 -3.78 12.52 5.09
N ASN A 96 -3.15 12.13 3.99
CA ASN A 96 -3.02 10.74 3.61
C ASN A 96 -1.57 10.30 3.51
N SER A 97 -1.31 9.04 3.84
CA SER A 97 -0.04 8.40 3.56
C SER A 97 0.05 8.01 2.08
N ILE A 98 1.27 7.75 1.62
CA ILE A 98 1.48 6.97 0.40
C ILE A 98 1.18 5.49 0.67
N ASN A 99 1.02 4.73 -0.42
CA ASN A 99 0.82 3.29 -0.34
C ASN A 99 2.09 2.58 0.13
N ARG A 100 1.94 1.66 1.08
CA ARG A 100 2.95 0.67 1.50
C ARG A 100 2.49 -0.73 1.09
N ILE A 101 3.43 -1.57 0.70
CA ILE A 101 3.19 -2.99 0.43
C ILE A 101 3.57 -3.75 1.70
N LEU A 102 2.69 -4.65 2.11
CA LEU A 102 2.90 -5.54 3.24
C LEU A 102 2.81 -6.97 2.71
N ASP A 103 3.75 -7.81 3.11
CA ASP A 103 3.75 -9.26 2.91
C ASP A 103 3.97 -9.98 4.25
N LEU A 104 3.94 -11.32 4.24
CA LEU A 104 4.10 -12.14 5.46
C LEU A 104 5.44 -11.94 6.20
N SER A 105 6.45 -11.34 5.57
CA SER A 105 7.75 -11.05 6.16
C SER A 105 7.88 -9.61 6.68
N THR A 106 6.84 -8.78 6.49
CA THR A 106 6.88 -7.36 6.82
C THR A 106 6.66 -7.13 8.31
N GLU A 107 7.56 -6.39 8.95
CA GLU A 107 7.43 -5.93 10.33
C GLU A 107 6.36 -4.82 10.46
N LEU A 108 5.17 -5.20 10.95
CA LEU A 108 4.00 -4.31 10.94
C LEU A 108 4.16 -3.07 11.82
N ASP A 109 4.89 -3.16 12.94
CA ASP A 109 5.16 -2.02 13.81
C ASP A 109 5.98 -0.93 13.10
N VAL A 110 6.94 -1.33 12.27
CA VAL A 110 7.77 -0.41 11.47
C VAL A 110 6.88 0.29 10.43
N VAL A 111 6.06 -0.48 9.71
CA VAL A 111 5.12 0.09 8.74
C VAL A 111 4.12 1.04 9.40
N TYR A 112 3.66 0.71 10.60
CA TYR A 112 2.78 1.59 11.36
C TYR A 112 3.45 2.91 11.72
N ALA A 113 4.69 2.86 12.21
CA ALA A 113 5.48 4.04 12.54
C ALA A 113 5.68 4.93 11.31
N ASP A 114 6.02 4.35 10.17
CA ASP A 114 6.15 5.04 8.88
C ASP A 114 4.86 5.75 8.44
N LEU A 115 3.72 5.06 8.53
CA LEU A 115 2.42 5.62 8.16
C LEU A 115 2.03 6.77 9.08
N ARG A 116 2.26 6.61 10.39
CA ARG A 116 2.05 7.64 11.41
C ARG A 116 2.92 8.86 11.15
N GLU A 117 4.23 8.67 10.97
CA GLU A 117 5.18 9.76 10.72
C GLU A 117 4.82 10.54 9.45
N ALA A 118 4.47 9.84 8.36
CA ALA A 118 4.06 10.48 7.11
C ALA A 118 2.84 11.41 7.29
N VAL A 119 1.86 11.01 8.11
CA VAL A 119 0.68 11.85 8.39
C VAL A 119 1.04 12.98 9.35
N VAL A 120 1.74 12.68 10.45
CA VAL A 120 2.10 13.68 11.46
C VAL A 120 2.97 14.79 10.86
N SER A 121 3.95 14.45 10.02
CA SER A 121 4.78 15.43 9.31
C SER A 121 3.94 16.36 8.42
N GLN A 122 2.97 15.83 7.66
CA GLN A 122 2.07 16.64 6.84
C GLN A 122 1.22 17.61 7.69
N THR A 123 0.76 17.15 8.87
CA THR A 123 -0.05 17.99 9.77
C THR A 123 0.77 19.11 10.41
N ALA A 124 2.03 18.85 10.77
CA ALA A 124 2.95 19.84 11.28
C ALA A 124 3.28 20.89 10.21
N ASP A 125 3.61 20.46 9.00
CA ASP A 125 3.82 21.33 7.84
C ASP A 125 2.62 22.24 7.56
N PHE A 126 1.41 21.70 7.68
CA PHE A 126 0.17 22.47 7.47
C PHE A 126 -0.02 23.57 8.52
N GLN A 127 0.32 23.29 9.78
CA GLN A 127 0.25 24.27 10.87
C GLN A 127 1.38 25.31 10.79
N HIS A 128 2.58 24.92 10.37
CA HIS A 128 3.75 25.82 10.29
C HIS A 128 3.72 26.77 9.09
N LYS A 129 3.10 26.40 7.96
CA LYS A 129 3.09 27.21 6.72
C LYS A 129 2.09 28.39 6.75
N ASP A 130 2.10 29.18 7.83
CA ASP A 130 1.43 30.50 7.95
C ASP A 130 -0.10 30.51 7.95
N SER A 131 -0.74 29.37 8.15
CA SER A 131 -2.15 29.24 7.79
C SER A 131 -3.10 29.64 8.94
N GLY A 132 -2.60 29.85 10.16
CA GLY A 132 -3.41 30.21 11.34
C GLY A 132 -4.39 29.12 11.79
N TRP A 133 -4.37 27.96 11.12
CA TRP A 133 -5.22 26.83 11.42
C TRP A 133 -4.68 26.05 12.62
N SER A 134 -5.49 25.97 13.66
CA SER A 134 -5.23 25.14 14.84
C SER A 134 -6.06 23.86 14.76
N LEU A 135 -5.46 22.74 15.16
CA LEU A 135 -6.20 21.48 15.28
C LEU A 135 -7.27 21.64 16.38
N GLN A 136 -8.51 21.32 16.05
CA GLN A 136 -9.62 21.33 17.00
C GLN A 136 -9.94 19.92 17.50
N GLU A 137 -10.06 18.94 16.60
CA GLU A 137 -10.40 17.56 16.96
C GLU A 137 -10.01 16.60 15.83
N VAL A 138 -9.35 15.49 16.16
CA VAL A 138 -9.16 14.37 15.23
C VAL A 138 -10.45 13.54 15.19
N LEU A 139 -11.06 13.42 14.01
CA LEU A 139 -12.39 12.83 13.85
C LEU A 139 -12.32 11.30 13.71
N PHE A 140 -11.47 10.80 12.81
CA PHE A 140 -11.27 9.37 12.53
C PHE A 140 -10.10 9.14 11.57
N LEU A 141 -9.64 7.89 11.49
CA LEU A 141 -8.70 7.42 10.46
C LEU A 141 -9.42 6.48 9.50
N GLU A 142 -9.15 6.59 8.21
CA GLU A 142 -9.51 5.57 7.23
C GLU A 142 -8.29 4.76 6.80
N VAL A 143 -8.33 3.45 6.99
CA VAL A 143 -7.33 2.48 6.52
C VAL A 143 -7.82 1.87 5.21
N ASN A 144 -7.11 2.12 4.11
CA ASN A 144 -7.46 1.61 2.80
C ASN A 144 -6.58 0.40 2.45
N ILE A 145 -7.21 -0.75 2.21
CA ILE A 145 -6.52 -2.01 1.91
C ILE A 145 -6.91 -2.51 0.52
N ASN A 146 -5.90 -2.84 -0.28
CA ASN A 146 -6.06 -3.39 -1.63
C ASN A 146 -5.28 -4.70 -1.75
N LYS A 147 -5.75 -5.61 -2.60
CA LYS A 147 -5.03 -6.85 -2.89
C LYS A 147 -3.74 -6.47 -3.63
N TYR A 148 -2.61 -6.97 -3.16
CA TYR A 148 -1.36 -6.86 -3.88
C TYR A 148 -0.96 -8.23 -4.38
N SER A 149 -1.02 -8.43 -5.69
CA SER A 149 -0.37 -9.57 -6.32
C SER A 149 0.93 -9.03 -6.91
N PRO A 150 2.09 -9.30 -6.30
CA PRO A 150 3.35 -9.05 -7.00
C PRO A 150 3.30 -9.78 -8.34
N LEU A 151 3.93 -9.20 -9.37
CA LEU A 151 4.12 -9.91 -10.63
C LEU A 151 4.95 -11.15 -10.32
N GLY A 152 4.30 -12.31 -10.26
CA GLY A 152 4.98 -13.57 -10.05
C GLY A 152 5.95 -13.80 -11.19
N GLY A 153 7.19 -14.16 -10.88
CA GLY A 153 8.06 -14.78 -11.86
C GLY A 153 7.40 -16.08 -12.30
N CYS A 154 7.00 -16.15 -13.57
CA CYS A 154 6.44 -17.37 -14.15
C CYS A 154 7.51 -18.10 -14.95
N SER A 155 7.29 -19.39 -15.20
CA SER A 155 7.97 -20.09 -16.30
C SER A 155 7.71 -19.40 -17.64
N TYR A 156 8.40 -19.86 -18.69
CA TYR A 156 8.31 -19.33 -20.04
C TYR A 156 6.89 -18.87 -20.44
N ILE A 157 6.78 -17.58 -20.80
CA ILE A 157 5.56 -17.02 -21.37
C ILE A 157 5.82 -16.79 -22.86
N LYS A 158 4.92 -17.35 -23.70
CA LYS A 158 5.01 -17.14 -25.14
C LYS A 158 4.81 -15.66 -25.46
N LEU A 159 5.76 -15.06 -26.19
CA LEU A 159 5.66 -13.68 -26.64
C LEU A 159 4.47 -13.50 -27.58
N PRO A 160 3.81 -12.32 -27.54
CA PRO A 160 2.91 -11.91 -28.62
C PRO A 160 3.63 -11.91 -29.98
N LYS A 161 2.94 -12.37 -31.04
CA LYS A 161 3.52 -12.54 -32.39
C LYS A 161 4.27 -11.32 -32.91
N PHE A 162 3.78 -10.11 -32.62
CA PHE A 162 4.39 -8.86 -33.11
C PHE A 162 5.77 -8.55 -32.48
N ILE A 163 6.09 -9.12 -31.32
CA ILE A 163 7.41 -9.02 -30.67
C ILE A 163 8.29 -10.17 -31.15
N GLU A 164 7.72 -11.39 -31.20
CA GLU A 164 8.40 -12.61 -31.66
C GLU A 164 8.98 -12.43 -33.08
N THR A 165 8.22 -11.82 -34.00
CA THR A 165 8.66 -11.58 -35.38
C THR A 165 9.83 -10.60 -35.50
N LYS A 166 9.95 -9.66 -34.55
CA LYS A 166 11.00 -8.64 -34.56
C LYS A 166 12.35 -9.17 -34.06
N LYS A 167 12.38 -10.35 -33.41
CA LYS A 167 13.58 -11.01 -32.87
C LYS A 167 14.50 -10.12 -32.02
N GLY A 168 14.00 -8.99 -31.53
CA GLY A 168 14.78 -8.00 -30.76
C GLY A 168 14.81 -8.27 -29.26
N VAL A 169 14.17 -9.34 -28.78
CA VAL A 169 14.07 -9.71 -27.37
C VAL A 169 14.44 -11.19 -27.22
N VAL A 170 15.30 -11.50 -26.26
CA VAL A 170 15.61 -12.87 -25.85
C VAL A 170 14.48 -13.38 -24.95
N ASN A 171 13.66 -14.29 -25.46
CA ASN A 171 12.58 -14.92 -24.67
C ASN A 171 13.06 -16.24 -24.07
N VAL A 172 13.70 -16.17 -22.91
CA VAL A 172 14.32 -17.34 -22.27
C VAL A 172 13.26 -18.38 -21.92
N GLN A 173 13.45 -19.60 -22.44
CA GLN A 173 12.57 -20.73 -22.15
C GLN A 173 13.01 -21.41 -20.86
N ASN A 174 12.18 -21.35 -19.82
CA ASN A 174 12.38 -22.10 -18.59
C ASN A 174 11.10 -22.85 -18.19
N ASN A 175 11.27 -24.04 -17.59
CA ASN A 175 10.19 -24.88 -17.09
C ASN A 175 10.11 -24.89 -15.55
N ASP A 176 10.87 -24.00 -14.91
CA ASP A 176 10.96 -23.86 -13.46
C ASP A 176 10.48 -22.47 -12.99
N ALA A 177 10.54 -22.21 -11.69
CA ALA A 177 10.18 -20.92 -11.09
C ALA A 177 11.35 -19.90 -11.08
N TYR A 178 12.45 -20.17 -11.79
CA TYR A 178 13.68 -19.38 -11.72
C TYR A 178 13.85 -18.41 -12.90
N CYS A 179 12.75 -17.92 -13.49
CA CYS A 179 12.77 -17.07 -14.68
C CYS A 179 13.62 -15.80 -14.51
N PHE A 180 13.71 -15.25 -13.30
CA PHE A 180 14.57 -14.10 -13.00
C PHE A 180 16.06 -14.46 -13.10
N ALA A 181 16.46 -15.60 -12.55
CA ALA A 181 17.83 -16.09 -12.68
C ALA A 181 18.16 -16.40 -14.14
N TRP A 182 17.24 -16.99 -14.88
CA TRP A 182 17.37 -17.24 -16.32
C TRP A 182 17.51 -15.95 -17.14
N ALA A 183 16.72 -14.92 -16.84
CA ALA A 183 16.83 -13.62 -17.48
C ALA A 183 18.22 -12.99 -17.24
N ILE A 184 18.70 -12.96 -15.99
CA ILE A 184 20.03 -12.44 -15.66
C ILE A 184 21.13 -13.26 -16.34
N THR A 185 21.06 -14.59 -16.27
CA THR A 185 22.05 -15.49 -16.85
C THR A 185 22.15 -15.30 -18.36
N SER A 186 21.01 -15.14 -19.04
CA SER A 186 20.97 -14.90 -20.49
C SER A 186 21.57 -13.55 -20.90
N ALA A 187 21.46 -12.54 -20.02
CA ALA A 187 22.02 -11.21 -20.27
C ALA A 187 23.54 -11.17 -20.02
N LEU A 188 24.01 -11.86 -18.97
CA LEU A 188 25.43 -11.92 -18.59
C LEU A 188 26.24 -12.87 -19.48
N TYR A 189 25.63 -14.00 -19.89
CA TYR A 189 26.26 -15.03 -20.69
C TYR A 189 25.51 -15.19 -22.02
N SER A 190 25.52 -14.12 -22.82
CA SER A 190 24.94 -14.16 -24.16
C SER A 190 25.70 -15.16 -25.03
N ALA A 191 24.96 -16.13 -25.58
CA ALA A 191 25.52 -17.03 -26.58
C ALA A 191 25.94 -16.19 -27.81
N ARG A 192 27.10 -16.51 -28.40
CA ARG A 192 27.64 -15.79 -29.58
C ARG A 192 26.73 -15.90 -30.80
N ASP A 193 25.83 -16.89 -30.80
CA ASP A 193 24.79 -17.10 -31.78
C ASP A 193 23.43 -17.15 -31.08
N HIS A 194 22.35 -16.84 -31.80
CA HIS A 194 20.93 -16.85 -31.42
C HIS A 194 20.42 -18.20 -30.87
N VAL A 195 21.05 -18.72 -29.81
CA VAL A 195 20.75 -20.00 -29.19
C VAL A 195 20.18 -19.73 -27.81
N SER A 196 18.92 -20.12 -27.65
CA SER A 196 18.25 -20.21 -26.36
C SER A 196 19.11 -21.05 -25.42
N THR A 197 19.64 -20.45 -24.36
CA THR A 197 20.32 -21.17 -23.29
C THR A 197 19.30 -22.06 -22.57
N SER A 198 19.38 -23.37 -22.80
CA SER A 198 18.45 -24.38 -22.29
C SER A 198 18.88 -25.06 -20.99
N SER A 199 20.05 -24.69 -20.42
CA SER A 199 20.55 -25.25 -19.16
C SER A 199 21.63 -24.39 -18.51
N TYR A 200 21.78 -24.50 -17.18
CA TYR A 200 22.86 -23.87 -16.42
C TYR A 200 24.22 -24.41 -16.90
N LEU A 201 25.19 -23.52 -17.12
CA LEU A 201 26.62 -23.89 -17.23
C LEU A 201 27.20 -24.40 -15.89
N HIS A 202 26.43 -24.34 -14.78
CA HIS A 202 26.90 -24.66 -13.44
C HIS A 202 26.12 -25.80 -12.74
N ARG A 203 25.81 -26.88 -13.48
CA ARG A 203 25.43 -28.16 -12.83
C ARG A 203 26.07 -29.38 -13.49
N ALA A 204 27.26 -29.21 -14.06
CA ALA A 204 28.08 -30.33 -14.54
C ALA A 204 29.18 -30.75 -13.55
N GLU A 205 29.40 -30.06 -12.41
CA GLU A 205 30.56 -30.36 -11.54
C GLU A 205 30.29 -30.37 -10.01
N CYS A 206 29.05 -30.56 -9.54
CA CYS A 206 28.79 -30.61 -8.09
C CYS A 206 27.98 -31.83 -7.58
N CYS A 207 27.85 -32.90 -8.34
CA CYS A 207 27.42 -34.20 -7.81
C CYS A 207 28.22 -35.34 -8.47
N GLY A 208 29.49 -35.45 -8.09
CA GLY A 208 30.20 -36.72 -8.10
C GLY A 208 30.20 -37.26 -6.67
N TYR A 209 29.24 -38.14 -6.37
CA TYR A 209 29.27 -39.35 -5.52
C TYR A 209 27.83 -39.83 -5.31
#